data_AF-A0A3M1M714-F1
#
_entry.id   AF-A0A3M1M714-F1
#
_cell.length_a   1.000
_cell.length_b   1.000
_cell.length_c   1.000
_cell.angle_alpha   90.00
_cell.angle_beta   90.00
_cell.angle_gamma   90.00
#
_symmetry.space_group_name_H-M   'P 1'
#
loop_
_entity.id
_entity.type
_entity.pdbx_description
1 polymer ?
#
loop_
_entity_poly.entity_id
_entity_poly.type
_entity_poly.pdbx_seq_one_letter_code
_entity_poly.pdbx_strand_id
1 'polypeptide(L)'
;LYKDECATCHGEDGSGVVPNARNFGDVDYMRGQTPARFYVIITEGRNEMPSFKDKFSDEERWNLAFYVWTFAVGGDTLEQGQAIFKQNCAVCHGEDGTGIVPNTPNFTDVSFVAQRSATDFFQVVTEGRGAMPAWQGRLSPEERWAVIEYVRTFAYEPVVKAATAAAPSTTGGGEASPAPTEAPAASEATTLPAVFTQNGCTSCHGDKAQGGAIGPMLVGLKAEHIEHVVRNGRPGTAMVAYDQATISDEDLKALAQALSAMTPHDVGVELSQAVVDHLTQAQAALEAGDKAAVETHLKKAQEAAADAPMGVQVTLQVMVQHMQDPDWDKYIGMRLAALLGP
;
A
#
# COMPACT_ATOMS: atom_id res chain seq x y z
N LEU A 1 31.59 -7.92 -17.04
CA LEU A 1 31.07 -6.69 -17.68
C LEU A 1 31.40 -5.43 -16.86
N TYR A 2 30.63 -5.08 -15.82
CA TYR A 2 30.89 -3.84 -15.06
C TYR A 2 32.32 -3.76 -14.51
N LYS A 3 32.78 -4.83 -13.86
CA LYS A 3 34.14 -4.91 -13.31
C LYS A 3 35.22 -4.68 -14.37
N ASP A 4 35.02 -5.24 -15.55
CA ASP A 4 36.05 -5.26 -16.60
C ASP A 4 36.08 -3.95 -17.40
N GLU A 5 34.94 -3.25 -17.50
CA GLU A 5 34.74 -2.20 -18.49
C GLU A 5 34.29 -0.85 -17.90
N CYS A 6 33.74 -0.85 -16.70
CA CYS A 6 33.21 0.35 -16.05
C CYS A 6 33.98 0.72 -14.78
N ALA A 7 34.43 -0.27 -14.00
CA ALA A 7 35.03 -0.05 -12.69
C ALA A 7 36.35 0.73 -12.72
N THR A 8 37.09 0.73 -13.84
CA THR A 8 38.31 1.55 -14.00
C THR A 8 38.05 3.04 -13.80
N CYS A 9 36.87 3.53 -14.17
CA CYS A 9 36.46 4.92 -13.98
C CYS A 9 35.45 5.07 -12.83
N HIS A 10 34.53 4.12 -12.69
CA HIS A 10 33.42 4.20 -11.74
C HIS A 10 33.71 3.54 -10.38
N GLY A 11 34.87 2.90 -10.19
CA GLY A 11 35.19 2.15 -8.98
C GLY A 11 34.49 0.80 -8.95
N GLU A 12 35.10 -0.20 -8.29
CA GLU A 12 34.45 -1.50 -8.05
C GLU A 12 33.21 -1.37 -7.15
N ASP A 13 33.21 -0.37 -6.27
CA ASP A 13 32.12 -0.01 -5.36
C ASP A 13 31.15 1.03 -5.94
N GLY A 14 31.36 1.45 -7.20
CA GLY A 14 30.52 2.46 -7.85
C GLY A 14 30.76 3.88 -7.36
N SER A 15 31.78 4.15 -6.56
CA SER A 15 32.04 5.47 -5.96
C SER A 15 32.45 6.57 -6.95
N GLY A 16 32.92 6.20 -8.15
CA GLY A 16 33.51 7.12 -9.11
C GLY A 16 34.94 7.50 -8.72
N VAL A 17 35.94 6.89 -9.37
CA VAL A 17 37.36 7.04 -9.00
C VAL A 17 38.16 7.98 -9.90
N VAL A 18 37.52 8.55 -10.93
CA VAL A 18 38.09 9.56 -11.81
C VAL A 18 37.25 10.84 -11.80
N PRO A 19 37.81 12.02 -12.16
CA PRO A 19 37.04 13.25 -12.25
C PRO A 19 35.80 13.08 -13.15
N ASN A 20 34.68 13.65 -12.71
CA ASN A 20 33.37 13.59 -13.39
C ASN A 20 32.71 12.20 -13.48
N ALA A 21 33.35 11.12 -13.02
CA ALA A 21 32.70 9.83 -12.90
C ALA A 21 31.54 9.90 -11.91
N ARG A 22 30.45 9.21 -12.24
CA ARG A 22 29.27 9.18 -11.37
C ARG A 22 29.56 8.30 -10.15
N ASN A 23 29.21 8.81 -8.97
CA ASN A 23 29.01 8.00 -7.77
C ASN A 23 27.61 7.37 -7.83
N PHE A 24 27.54 6.05 -8.01
CA PHE A 24 26.30 5.29 -8.04
C PHE A 24 25.77 4.94 -6.64
N GLY A 25 26.56 5.19 -5.58
CA GLY A 25 26.11 5.12 -4.19
C GLY A 25 25.43 6.41 -3.68
N ASP A 26 25.39 7.47 -4.49
CA ASP A 26 24.60 8.68 -4.19
C ASP A 26 23.11 8.39 -4.37
N VAL A 27 22.48 7.96 -3.28
CA VAL A 27 21.09 7.50 -3.25
C VAL A 27 20.11 8.56 -3.76
N ASP A 28 20.27 9.81 -3.35
CA ASP A 28 19.36 10.90 -3.74
C ASP A 28 19.48 11.22 -5.24
N TYR A 29 20.71 11.24 -5.76
CA TYR A 29 20.91 11.38 -7.20
C TYR A 29 20.27 10.22 -7.97
N MET A 30 20.53 8.98 -7.55
CA MET A 30 20.06 7.78 -8.23
C MET A 30 18.53 7.74 -8.25
N ARG A 31 17.87 8.05 -7.13
CA ARG A 31 16.40 8.10 -7.03
C ARG A 31 15.76 9.03 -8.05
N GLY A 32 16.44 10.13 -8.41
CA GLY A 32 15.98 11.09 -9.42
C GLY A 32 16.30 10.74 -10.87
N GLN A 33 17.00 9.63 -11.15
CA GLN A 33 17.29 9.20 -12.52
C GLN A 33 16.30 8.13 -13.02
N THR A 34 16.31 7.88 -14.32
CA THR A 34 15.57 6.76 -14.94
C THR A 34 16.55 5.72 -15.49
N PRO A 35 16.23 4.42 -15.47
CA PRO A 35 17.10 3.40 -16.09
C PRO A 35 17.33 3.66 -17.58
N ALA A 36 16.32 4.13 -18.31
CA ALA A 36 16.46 4.50 -19.73
C ALA A 36 17.53 5.58 -19.95
N ARG A 37 17.69 6.52 -19.02
CA ARG A 37 18.74 7.54 -19.09
C ARG A 37 20.13 6.92 -18.97
N PHE A 38 20.34 5.97 -18.06
CA PHE A 38 21.61 5.27 -17.96
C PHE A 38 21.88 4.37 -19.16
N TYR A 39 20.87 3.69 -19.67
CA TYR A 39 20.99 2.93 -20.92
C TYR A 39 21.46 3.83 -22.08
N VAL A 40 20.88 5.02 -22.26
CA VAL A 40 21.32 5.97 -23.32
C VAL A 40 22.77 6.40 -23.10
N ILE A 41 23.17 6.71 -21.86
CA ILE A 41 24.55 7.13 -21.54
C ILE A 41 25.55 5.99 -21.81
N ILE A 42 25.23 4.76 -21.44
CA ILE A 42 26.07 3.58 -21.72
C ILE A 42 26.15 3.35 -23.24
N THR A 43 25.04 3.54 -23.95
CA THR A 43 24.97 3.30 -25.38
C THR A 43 25.79 4.33 -26.16
N GLU A 44 25.49 5.61 -25.98
CA GLU A 44 26.02 6.67 -26.83
C GLU A 44 27.29 7.31 -26.24
N GLY A 45 27.62 7.00 -24.98
CA GLY A 45 28.68 7.67 -24.23
C GLY A 45 28.24 9.06 -23.75
N ARG A 46 29.09 9.70 -22.95
CA ARG A 46 28.89 11.07 -22.49
C ARG A 46 30.19 11.68 -22.00
N ASN A 47 30.57 12.82 -22.56
CA ASN A 47 31.82 13.52 -22.22
C ASN A 47 33.03 12.56 -22.37
N GLU A 48 33.76 12.30 -21.28
CA GLU A 48 34.89 11.37 -21.20
C GLU A 48 34.46 9.89 -21.17
N MET A 49 33.17 9.59 -20.94
CA MET A 49 32.65 8.22 -20.97
C MET A 49 32.47 7.74 -22.43
N PRO A 50 33.14 6.65 -22.84
CA PRO A 50 33.04 6.14 -24.20
C PRO A 50 31.65 5.55 -24.48
N SER A 51 31.33 5.42 -25.76
CA SER A 51 30.17 4.65 -26.23
C SER A 51 30.46 3.15 -26.13
N PHE A 52 29.46 2.37 -25.72
CA PHE A 52 29.52 0.90 -25.69
C PHE A 52 28.56 0.24 -26.69
N LYS A 53 27.94 1.01 -27.58
CA LYS A 53 26.96 0.53 -28.57
C LYS A 53 27.49 -0.61 -29.45
N ASP A 54 28.74 -0.50 -29.90
CA ASP A 54 29.37 -1.48 -30.78
C ASP A 54 30.08 -2.61 -30.01
N LYS A 55 30.21 -2.47 -28.68
CA LYS A 55 30.93 -3.41 -27.81
C LYS A 55 30.00 -4.38 -27.09
N PHE A 56 28.83 -3.90 -26.68
CA PHE A 56 27.85 -4.67 -25.92
C PHE A 56 26.54 -4.80 -26.68
N SER A 57 25.91 -5.96 -26.57
CA SER A 57 24.54 -6.18 -27.00
C SER A 57 23.56 -5.24 -26.29
N ASP A 58 22.35 -5.13 -26.84
CA ASP A 58 21.28 -4.34 -26.23
C ASP A 58 20.94 -4.78 -24.80
N GLU A 59 20.84 -6.09 -24.62
CA GLU A 59 20.57 -6.73 -23.34
C GLU A 59 21.67 -6.44 -22.32
N GLU A 60 22.95 -6.55 -22.70
CA GLU A 60 24.07 -6.25 -21.81
C GLU A 60 24.08 -4.78 -21.37
N ARG A 61 23.72 -3.85 -22.27
CA ARG A 61 23.60 -2.42 -21.92
C ARG A 61 22.46 -2.16 -20.94
N TRP A 62 21.31 -2.82 -21.09
CA TRP A 62 20.22 -2.77 -20.12
C TRP A 62 20.60 -3.40 -18.78
N ASN A 63 21.24 -4.56 -18.80
CA ASN A 63 21.71 -5.23 -17.59
C ASN A 63 22.70 -4.34 -16.82
N LEU A 64 23.59 -3.64 -17.51
CA LEU A 64 24.47 -2.64 -16.88
C LEU A 64 23.68 -1.44 -16.31
N ALA A 65 22.69 -0.93 -17.03
CA ALA A 65 21.85 0.19 -16.57
C ALA A 65 21.05 -0.16 -15.30
N PHE A 66 20.64 -1.41 -15.14
CA PHE A 66 19.99 -1.90 -13.92
C PHE A 66 20.99 -2.28 -12.83
N TYR A 67 22.12 -2.87 -13.19
CA TYR A 67 23.17 -3.26 -12.25
C TYR A 67 23.72 -2.05 -11.48
N VAL A 68 23.93 -0.89 -12.13
CA VAL A 68 24.42 0.29 -11.41
C VAL A 68 23.46 0.78 -10.31
N TRP A 69 22.18 0.39 -10.37
CA TRP A 69 21.20 0.71 -9.34
C TRP A 69 21.45 -0.02 -8.02
N THR A 70 22.11 -1.19 -8.06
CA THR A 70 22.38 -1.98 -6.86
C THR A 70 23.38 -1.32 -5.93
N PHE A 71 24.17 -0.34 -6.41
CA PHE A 71 25.09 0.43 -5.55
C PHE A 71 24.36 1.41 -4.61
N ALA A 72 23.14 1.82 -4.94
CA ALA A 72 22.33 2.74 -4.13
C ALA A 72 21.31 2.01 -3.22
N VAL A 73 21.20 0.68 -3.32
CA VAL A 73 20.13 -0.10 -2.67
C VAL A 73 20.75 -1.20 -1.80
N GLY A 74 20.53 -1.11 -0.48
CA GLY A 74 21.02 -2.08 0.50
C GLY A 74 20.05 -3.24 0.77
N GLY A 75 20.59 -4.36 1.26
CA GLY A 75 19.82 -5.58 1.59
C GLY A 75 18.72 -5.33 2.62
N ASP A 76 19.04 -4.70 3.75
CA ASP A 76 18.07 -4.39 4.81
C ASP A 76 16.90 -3.53 4.30
N THR A 77 17.18 -2.58 3.38
CA THR A 77 16.15 -1.75 2.75
C THR A 77 15.23 -2.57 1.85
N LEU A 78 15.76 -3.56 1.13
CA LEU A 78 14.96 -4.45 0.29
C LEU A 78 14.09 -5.39 1.11
N GLU A 79 14.60 -5.95 2.21
CA GLU A 79 13.83 -6.81 3.10
C GLU A 79 12.67 -6.05 3.76
N GLN A 80 12.94 -4.82 4.24
CA GLN A 80 11.89 -3.95 4.77
C GLN A 80 10.85 -3.61 3.69
N GLY A 81 11.30 -3.23 2.49
CA GLY A 81 10.43 -2.93 1.36
C GLY A 81 9.54 -4.10 0.95
N GLN A 82 10.11 -5.32 0.92
CA GLN A 82 9.38 -6.54 0.62
C GLN A 82 8.30 -6.82 1.67
N ALA A 83 8.63 -6.70 2.95
CA ALA A 83 7.68 -6.93 4.04
C ALA A 83 6.49 -5.96 3.93
N ILE A 84 6.76 -4.67 3.72
CA ILE A 84 5.72 -3.65 3.58
C ILE A 84 4.89 -3.90 2.31
N PHE A 85 5.54 -4.20 1.17
CA PHE A 85 4.84 -4.47 -0.08
C PHE A 85 3.90 -5.66 0.04
N LYS A 86 4.36 -6.77 0.65
CA LYS A 86 3.55 -7.97 0.86
C LYS A 86 2.34 -7.70 1.74
N GLN A 87 2.52 -6.92 2.81
CA GLN A 87 1.44 -6.62 3.77
C GLN A 87 0.41 -5.64 3.20
N ASN A 88 0.83 -4.69 2.35
CA ASN A 88 0.02 -3.50 2.05
C ASN A 88 -0.28 -3.30 0.56
N CYS A 89 0.64 -3.68 -0.32
CA CYS A 89 0.60 -3.33 -1.75
C CYS A 89 0.19 -4.51 -2.63
N ALA A 90 0.61 -5.72 -2.27
CA ALA A 90 0.40 -6.93 -3.05
C ALA A 90 -1.08 -7.27 -3.29
N VAL A 91 -1.98 -6.83 -2.40
CA VAL A 91 -3.44 -7.00 -2.55
C VAL A 91 -3.99 -6.40 -3.85
N CYS A 92 -3.36 -5.36 -4.38
CA CYS A 92 -3.75 -4.76 -5.67
C CYS A 92 -2.67 -4.96 -6.75
N HIS A 93 -1.40 -4.95 -6.35
CA HIS A 93 -0.26 -5.01 -7.27
C HIS A 93 0.24 -6.44 -7.55
N GLY A 94 -0.32 -7.46 -6.89
CA GLY A 94 0.12 -8.85 -6.99
C GLY A 94 1.42 -9.10 -6.21
N GLU A 95 1.60 -10.31 -5.68
CA GLU A 95 2.88 -10.71 -5.04
C GLU A 95 4.03 -10.75 -6.06
N ASP A 96 3.72 -10.97 -7.33
CA ASP A 96 4.66 -11.00 -8.46
C ASP A 96 4.82 -9.62 -9.15
N GLY A 97 4.16 -8.58 -8.61
CA GLY A 97 4.23 -7.23 -9.15
C GLY A 97 3.55 -7.05 -10.52
N THR A 98 2.77 -8.02 -11.01
CA THR A 98 2.14 -7.95 -12.33
C THR A 98 0.89 -7.05 -12.38
N GLY A 99 0.33 -6.72 -11.22
CA GLY A 99 -0.94 -6.02 -11.09
C GLY A 99 -2.14 -6.96 -11.24
N ILE A 100 -2.95 -7.09 -10.19
CA ILE A 100 -4.09 -8.04 -10.16
C ILE A 100 -5.46 -7.36 -10.14
N VAL A 101 -5.50 -6.02 -10.14
CA VAL A 101 -6.74 -5.24 -10.22
C VAL A 101 -6.69 -4.27 -11.41
N PRO A 102 -7.85 -3.83 -11.96
CA PRO A 102 -7.85 -2.92 -13.09
C PRO A 102 -7.05 -1.64 -12.84
N ASN A 103 -6.26 -1.23 -13.84
CA ASN A 103 -5.43 -0.03 -13.82
C ASN A 103 -4.26 -0.03 -12.82
N THR A 104 -3.90 -1.17 -12.22
CA THR A 104 -2.58 -1.27 -11.57
C THR A 104 -1.47 -1.48 -12.61
N PRO A 105 -0.30 -0.84 -12.42
CA PRO A 105 0.84 -1.06 -13.29
C PRO A 105 1.42 -2.46 -13.13
N ASN A 106 1.90 -3.01 -14.24
CA ASN A 106 2.76 -4.19 -14.24
C ASN A 106 4.22 -3.75 -14.01
N PHE A 107 4.76 -4.04 -12.82
CA PHE A 107 6.14 -3.70 -12.46
C PHE A 107 7.18 -4.64 -13.08
N THR A 108 6.77 -5.76 -13.66
CA THR A 108 7.66 -6.63 -14.46
C THR A 108 7.86 -6.09 -15.88
N ASP A 109 7.03 -5.14 -16.32
CA ASP A 109 7.21 -4.45 -17.61
C ASP A 109 8.40 -3.47 -17.53
N VAL A 110 9.54 -3.93 -18.06
CA VAL A 110 10.78 -3.15 -18.15
C VAL A 110 10.55 -1.82 -18.87
N SER A 111 9.70 -1.76 -19.90
CA SER A 111 9.45 -0.52 -20.63
C SER A 111 8.74 0.53 -19.76
N PHE A 112 7.86 0.08 -18.86
CA PHE A 112 7.18 0.92 -17.88
C PHE A 112 8.15 1.42 -16.80
N VAL A 113 8.94 0.52 -16.21
CA VAL A 113 9.87 0.86 -15.10
C VAL A 113 11.05 1.70 -15.61
N ALA A 114 11.59 1.40 -16.79
CA ALA A 114 12.77 2.08 -17.33
C ALA A 114 12.55 3.58 -17.60
N GLN A 115 11.31 4.00 -17.82
CA GLN A 115 10.96 5.39 -18.10
C GLN A 115 10.68 6.22 -16.84
N ARG A 116 10.71 5.62 -15.65
CA ARG A 116 10.31 6.26 -14.39
C ARG A 116 11.43 6.26 -13.36
N SER A 117 11.56 7.39 -12.69
CA SER A 117 12.46 7.55 -11.57
C SER A 117 11.88 6.92 -10.30
N ALA A 118 12.72 6.66 -9.30
CA ALA A 118 12.21 6.22 -8.00
C ALA A 118 11.39 7.34 -7.35
N THR A 119 11.77 8.59 -7.60
CA THR A 119 11.00 9.77 -7.17
C THR A 119 9.58 9.82 -7.76
N ASP A 120 9.39 9.42 -9.03
CA ASP A 120 8.04 9.35 -9.63
C ASP A 120 7.15 8.34 -8.88
N PHE A 121 7.71 7.16 -8.56
CA PHE A 121 7.00 6.17 -7.74
C PHE A 121 6.79 6.67 -6.31
N PHE A 122 7.76 7.38 -5.74
CA PHE A 122 7.65 7.96 -4.40
C PHE A 122 6.50 8.92 -4.31
N GLN A 123 6.34 9.80 -5.30
CA GLN A 123 5.21 10.72 -5.33
C GLN A 123 3.88 9.98 -5.37
N VAL A 124 3.76 8.94 -6.22
CA VAL A 124 2.53 8.15 -6.32
C VAL A 124 2.22 7.41 -5.01
N VAL A 125 3.21 6.81 -4.35
CA VAL A 125 3.01 6.15 -3.05
C VAL A 125 2.65 7.18 -1.98
N THR A 126 3.29 8.35 -2.00
CA THR A 126 3.07 9.44 -1.05
C THR A 126 1.64 9.98 -1.13
N GLU A 127 1.23 10.37 -2.32
CA GLU A 127 0.01 11.15 -2.57
C GLU A 127 -1.18 10.26 -2.94
N GLY A 128 -0.92 9.00 -3.30
CA GLY A 128 -1.90 8.13 -3.94
C GLY A 128 -2.12 8.51 -5.40
N ARG A 129 -2.80 7.64 -6.14
CA ARG A 129 -3.23 7.92 -7.52
C ARG A 129 -4.39 7.03 -7.92
N GLY A 130 -5.47 7.65 -8.38
CA GLY A 130 -6.68 6.92 -8.77
C GLY A 130 -7.26 6.18 -7.57
N ALA A 131 -7.33 4.84 -7.66
CA ALA A 131 -7.78 3.98 -6.56
C ALA A 131 -6.67 3.67 -5.53
N MET A 132 -5.39 3.96 -5.83
CA MET A 132 -4.32 3.74 -4.86
C MET A 132 -4.39 4.83 -3.77
N PRO A 133 -4.52 4.47 -2.48
CA PRO A 133 -4.56 5.45 -1.40
C PRO A 133 -3.22 6.17 -1.24
N ALA A 134 -3.26 7.34 -0.62
CA ALA A 134 -2.06 8.01 -0.11
C ALA A 134 -1.48 7.23 1.07
N TRP A 135 -0.17 7.00 1.06
CA TRP A 135 0.54 6.33 2.15
C TRP A 135 1.29 7.28 3.07
N GLN A 136 1.34 8.58 2.73
CA GLN A 136 1.82 9.59 3.67
C GLN A 136 0.95 9.60 4.94
N GLY A 137 1.60 9.69 6.11
CA GLY A 137 0.93 9.59 7.40
C GLY A 137 0.61 8.17 7.87
N ARG A 138 0.79 7.15 7.00
CA ARG A 138 0.71 5.72 7.36
C ARG A 138 2.07 5.04 7.34
N LEU A 139 2.91 5.43 6.40
CA LEU A 139 4.30 4.99 6.26
C LEU A 139 5.23 6.19 6.39
N SER A 140 6.38 5.98 7.03
CA SER A 140 7.45 6.96 7.09
C SER A 140 8.04 7.22 5.68
N PRO A 141 8.75 8.33 5.47
CA PRO A 141 9.50 8.54 4.22
C PRO A 141 10.46 7.38 3.91
N GLU A 142 11.15 6.85 4.92
CA GLU A 142 12.11 5.75 4.79
C GLU A 142 11.42 4.45 4.37
N GLU A 143 10.27 4.13 4.97
CA GLU A 143 9.45 2.97 4.62
C GLU A 143 8.91 3.05 3.19
N ARG A 144 8.47 4.24 2.76
CA ARG A 144 8.02 4.45 1.37
C ARG A 144 9.16 4.27 0.38
N TRP A 145 10.36 4.78 0.69
CA TRP A 145 11.55 4.53 -0.12
C TRP A 145 11.88 3.05 -0.19
N ALA A 146 11.86 2.34 0.94
CA ALA A 146 12.12 0.90 0.97
C ALA A 146 11.18 0.12 0.03
N VAL A 147 9.87 0.41 0.06
CA VAL A 147 8.90 -0.21 -0.85
C VAL A 147 9.22 0.06 -2.32
N ILE A 148 9.65 1.27 -2.66
CA ILE A 148 9.95 1.63 -4.06
C ILE A 148 11.19 0.91 -4.54
N GLU A 149 12.23 0.84 -3.72
CA GLU A 149 13.43 0.08 -4.10
C GLU A 149 13.08 -1.40 -4.28
N TYR A 150 12.21 -1.97 -3.44
CA TYR A 150 11.70 -3.33 -3.63
C TYR A 150 10.87 -3.46 -4.92
N VAL A 151 9.92 -2.57 -5.19
CA VAL A 151 9.07 -2.58 -6.41
C VAL A 151 9.92 -2.58 -7.69
N ARG A 152 11.05 -1.88 -7.68
CA ARG A 152 11.96 -1.84 -8.83
C ARG A 152 12.59 -3.21 -9.11
N THR A 153 12.75 -4.06 -8.10
CA THR A 153 13.34 -5.41 -8.26
C THR A 153 12.51 -6.33 -9.15
N PHE A 154 11.19 -6.13 -9.29
CA PHE A 154 10.35 -6.90 -10.22
C PHE A 154 10.81 -6.78 -11.68
N ALA A 155 11.38 -5.63 -12.07
CA ALA A 155 11.99 -5.45 -13.38
C ALA A 155 13.47 -5.87 -13.44
N TYR A 156 14.10 -6.11 -12.28
CA TYR A 156 15.54 -6.37 -12.13
C TYR A 156 15.87 -7.83 -11.83
N GLU A 157 14.89 -8.71 -11.69
CA GLU A 157 15.08 -10.07 -11.16
C GLU A 157 16.13 -10.94 -11.91
N PRO A 158 16.44 -10.74 -13.21
CA PRO A 158 17.60 -11.38 -13.83
C PRO A 158 18.95 -10.93 -13.26
N VAL A 159 19.04 -9.70 -12.73
CA VAL A 159 20.28 -9.01 -12.33
C VAL A 159 20.49 -9.04 -10.79
N VAL A 160 19.43 -8.90 -9.99
CA VAL A 160 19.55 -8.83 -8.52
C VAL A 160 19.93 -10.17 -7.90
N LYS A 161 19.47 -11.29 -8.48
CA LYS A 161 19.81 -12.66 -8.02
C LYS A 161 21.32 -12.98 -8.13
N ALA A 162 22.05 -12.25 -9.00
CA ALA A 162 23.49 -12.37 -9.17
C ALA A 162 24.29 -11.43 -8.23
N ALA A 163 23.74 -10.26 -7.90
CA ALA A 163 24.41 -9.27 -7.03
C ALA A 163 24.36 -9.67 -5.55
N THR A 164 23.27 -10.27 -5.09
CA THR A 164 23.14 -10.78 -3.71
C THR A 164 24.03 -12.00 -3.43
N ALA A 165 24.51 -12.69 -4.47
CA ALA A 165 25.46 -13.79 -4.34
C ALA A 165 26.93 -13.32 -4.20
N ALA A 166 27.23 -12.03 -4.39
CA ALA A 166 28.59 -11.51 -4.46
C ALA A 166 29.05 -10.70 -3.22
N ALA A 167 28.26 -10.63 -2.16
CA ALA A 167 28.69 -10.07 -0.87
C ALA A 167 29.23 -11.20 0.04
N PRO A 168 30.44 -11.08 0.62
CA PRO A 168 30.94 -12.11 1.53
C PRO A 168 30.23 -12.01 2.88
N SER A 169 29.29 -12.92 3.14
CA SER A 169 28.68 -13.10 4.45
C SER A 169 29.55 -14.00 5.34
N THR A 170 30.06 -13.44 6.43
CA THR A 170 30.62 -14.21 7.55
C THR A 170 29.49 -14.77 8.42
N THR A 171 29.28 -16.08 8.29
CA THR A 171 28.86 -17.10 9.28
C THR A 171 28.11 -16.71 10.56
N GLY A 172 27.00 -17.43 10.77
CA GLY A 172 26.42 -17.79 12.08
C GLY A 172 24.89 -17.80 11.99
N GLY A 173 24.22 -18.92 11.70
CA GLY A 173 24.06 -20.07 12.59
C GLY A 173 22.56 -20.19 12.85
N GLY A 174 21.90 -21.13 12.16
CA GLY A 174 20.45 -21.24 12.19
C GLY A 174 19.91 -21.89 13.47
N GLU A 175 18.63 -21.66 13.74
CA GLU A 175 17.78 -22.68 14.35
C GLU A 175 16.30 -22.45 14.05
N ALA A 176 15.57 -23.55 14.13
CA ALA A 176 14.27 -23.87 13.56
C ALA A 176 13.09 -22.96 13.96
N SER A 177 12.15 -22.87 13.03
CA SER A 177 10.75 -22.50 13.24
C SER A 177 10.02 -23.57 14.07
N PRO A 178 9.19 -23.19 15.07
CA PRO A 178 8.11 -24.04 15.53
C PRO A 178 6.79 -23.64 14.86
N ALA A 179 6.04 -24.68 14.48
CA ALA A 179 4.65 -24.65 14.05
C ALA A 179 3.71 -24.05 15.11
N PRO A 180 2.51 -23.55 14.73
CA PRO A 180 1.66 -22.79 15.64
C PRO A 180 0.94 -23.70 16.64
N THR A 181 1.04 -23.33 17.91
CA THR A 181 0.26 -23.90 19.01
C THR A 181 -1.16 -23.34 18.97
N GLU A 182 -2.12 -24.24 18.83
CA GLU A 182 -3.55 -24.03 18.96
C GLU A 182 -3.90 -23.58 20.41
N ALA A 183 -4.67 -22.50 20.53
CA ALA A 183 -5.20 -21.97 21.79
C ALA A 183 -6.68 -21.56 21.58
N PRO A 184 -7.49 -21.54 22.65
CA PRO A 184 -8.79 -22.20 22.67
C PRO A 184 -9.94 -21.38 22.08
N ALA A 185 -10.96 -22.12 21.64
CA ALA A 185 -12.24 -21.63 21.16
C ALA A 185 -12.84 -20.54 22.06
N ALA A 186 -12.94 -19.33 21.50
CA ALA A 186 -13.79 -18.27 21.98
C ALA A 186 -15.16 -18.37 21.28
N SER A 187 -16.19 -18.02 22.04
CA SER A 187 -17.63 -18.06 21.74
C SER A 187 -18.01 -17.70 20.30
N GLU A 188 -19.06 -18.36 19.79
CA GLU A 188 -19.71 -18.17 18.48
C GLU A 188 -19.83 -16.70 18.07
N ALA A 189 -18.76 -16.15 17.51
CA ALA A 189 -18.80 -14.95 16.70
C ALA A 189 -19.44 -15.36 15.38
N THR A 190 -20.47 -14.65 14.96
CA THR A 190 -21.00 -14.74 13.60
C THR A 190 -19.82 -14.66 12.63
N THR A 191 -19.50 -15.77 11.96
CA THR A 191 -18.31 -15.86 11.11
C THR A 191 -18.57 -15.13 9.81
N LEU A 192 -17.66 -14.24 9.42
CA LEU A 192 -17.74 -13.57 8.13
C LEU A 192 -17.66 -14.61 7.00
N PRO A 193 -18.47 -14.48 5.93
CA PRO A 193 -18.39 -15.37 4.78
C PRO A 193 -16.99 -15.38 4.17
N ALA A 194 -16.55 -16.54 3.65
CA ALA A 194 -15.21 -16.73 3.10
C ALA A 194 -14.85 -15.75 1.97
N VAL A 195 -15.86 -15.24 1.25
CA VAL A 195 -15.69 -14.21 0.22
C VAL A 195 -15.01 -12.95 0.77
N PHE A 196 -15.14 -12.64 2.07
CA PHE A 196 -14.48 -11.51 2.72
C PHE A 196 -12.96 -11.66 2.76
N THR A 197 -12.46 -12.85 3.11
CA THR A 197 -11.02 -13.14 3.14
C THR A 197 -10.47 -13.40 1.73
N GLN A 198 -11.22 -14.14 0.91
CA GLN A 198 -10.79 -14.53 -0.44
C GLN A 198 -10.60 -13.35 -1.39
N ASN A 199 -11.35 -12.27 -1.21
CA ASN A 199 -11.27 -11.08 -2.06
C ASN A 199 -10.45 -9.93 -1.44
N GLY A 200 -9.64 -10.26 -0.43
CA GLY A 200 -8.69 -9.33 0.17
C GLY A 200 -9.33 -8.22 1.01
N CYS A 201 -10.60 -8.33 1.41
CA CYS A 201 -11.26 -7.28 2.19
C CYS A 201 -10.58 -7.08 3.55
N THR A 202 -10.00 -8.14 4.12
CA THR A 202 -9.34 -8.13 5.44
C THR A 202 -8.12 -7.21 5.50
N SER A 203 -7.36 -7.06 4.42
CA SER A 203 -6.17 -6.19 4.42
C SER A 203 -6.51 -4.71 4.64
N CYS A 204 -7.73 -4.32 4.25
CA CYS A 204 -8.20 -2.94 4.39
C CYS A 204 -9.14 -2.78 5.59
N HIS A 205 -10.06 -3.71 5.77
CA HIS A 205 -11.15 -3.61 6.75
C HIS A 205 -10.91 -4.45 8.02
N GLY A 206 -9.76 -5.10 8.15
CA GLY A 206 -9.42 -5.97 9.27
C GLY A 206 -10.11 -7.34 9.17
N ASP A 207 -9.55 -8.35 9.85
CA ASP A 207 -9.99 -9.75 9.73
C ASP A 207 -11.45 -10.01 10.13
N LYS A 208 -12.00 -9.16 10.99
CA LYS A 208 -13.37 -9.21 11.48
C LYS A 208 -14.20 -8.03 10.96
N ALA A 209 -13.74 -7.30 9.95
CA ALA A 209 -14.38 -6.07 9.47
C ALA A 209 -14.45 -4.91 10.51
N GLN A 210 -13.58 -4.97 11.52
CA GLN A 210 -13.42 -3.95 12.57
C GLN A 210 -12.81 -2.63 12.08
N GLY A 211 -12.39 -2.58 10.82
CA GLY A 211 -11.65 -1.49 10.21
C GLY A 211 -10.14 -1.63 10.45
N GLY A 212 -9.36 -1.05 9.53
CA GLY A 212 -7.91 -1.02 9.60
C GLY A 212 -7.37 0.37 9.31
N ALA A 213 -6.06 0.48 9.10
CA ALA A 213 -5.45 1.74 8.71
C ALA A 213 -5.96 2.25 7.35
N ILE A 214 -6.46 1.36 6.48
CA ILE A 214 -6.89 1.68 5.12
C ILE A 214 -8.40 1.88 5.01
N GLY A 215 -9.17 0.89 5.45
CA GLY A 215 -10.61 0.85 5.31
C GLY A 215 -11.32 1.11 6.65
N PRO A 216 -12.45 1.83 6.65
CA PRO A 216 -13.25 2.00 7.85
C PRO A 216 -13.87 0.67 8.28
N MET A 217 -14.41 0.65 9.50
CA MET A 217 -15.26 -0.43 9.99
C MET A 217 -16.48 -0.60 9.07
N LEU A 218 -16.91 -1.85 8.84
CA LEU A 218 -18.02 -2.15 7.92
C LEU A 218 -19.29 -2.65 8.60
N VAL A 219 -19.22 -3.08 9.85
CA VAL A 219 -20.35 -3.67 10.56
C VAL A 219 -21.45 -2.66 10.87
N GLY A 220 -22.69 -3.14 10.94
CA GLY A 220 -23.89 -2.35 11.22
C GLY A 220 -24.38 -1.49 10.05
N LEU A 221 -23.64 -1.46 8.93
CA LEU A 221 -24.08 -0.79 7.71
C LEU A 221 -25.20 -1.58 7.04
N LYS A 222 -26.14 -0.86 6.41
CA LYS A 222 -27.22 -1.49 5.64
C LYS A 222 -26.65 -2.37 4.53
N ALA A 223 -27.21 -3.57 4.37
CA ALA A 223 -26.79 -4.51 3.34
C ALA A 223 -26.81 -3.88 1.94
N GLU A 224 -27.86 -3.13 1.59
CA GLU A 224 -27.97 -2.50 0.27
C GLU A 224 -26.86 -1.48 0.01
N HIS A 225 -26.40 -0.79 1.06
CA HIS A 225 -25.28 0.14 0.95
C HIS A 225 -23.97 -0.60 0.72
N ILE A 226 -23.74 -1.71 1.44
CA ILE A 226 -22.56 -2.55 1.26
C ILE A 226 -22.52 -3.11 -0.16
N GLU A 227 -23.63 -3.67 -0.65
CA GLU A 227 -23.74 -4.20 -2.01
C GLU A 227 -23.42 -3.12 -3.05
N HIS A 228 -24.00 -1.92 -2.88
CA HIS A 228 -23.75 -0.79 -3.77
C HIS A 228 -22.28 -0.38 -3.79
N VAL A 229 -21.65 -0.23 -2.63
CA VAL A 229 -20.25 0.20 -2.53
C VAL A 229 -19.30 -0.86 -3.07
N VAL A 230 -19.56 -2.16 -2.83
CA VAL A 230 -18.71 -3.23 -3.39
C VAL A 230 -18.79 -3.28 -4.90
N ARG A 231 -19.99 -3.10 -5.50
CA ARG A 231 -20.16 -3.14 -6.96
C ARG A 231 -19.60 -1.92 -7.68
N ASN A 232 -19.69 -0.74 -7.05
CA ASN A 232 -19.34 0.52 -7.70
C ASN A 232 -17.97 1.07 -7.25
N GLY A 233 -17.39 0.47 -6.21
CA GLY A 233 -16.28 1.07 -5.48
C GLY A 233 -16.68 2.41 -4.87
N ARG A 234 -15.68 3.15 -4.43
CA ARG A 234 -15.87 4.54 -4.00
C ARG A 234 -14.79 5.42 -4.64
N PRO A 235 -15.14 6.22 -5.67
CA PRO A 235 -14.20 7.08 -6.37
C PRO A 235 -13.38 7.96 -5.42
N GLY A 236 -12.07 8.08 -5.68
CA GLY A 236 -11.16 8.85 -4.84
C GLY A 236 -10.76 8.16 -3.53
N THR A 237 -11.10 6.88 -3.35
CA THR A 237 -10.70 6.09 -2.18
C THR A 237 -10.07 4.76 -2.61
N ALA A 238 -9.53 4.02 -1.63
CA ALA A 238 -8.99 2.67 -1.84
C ALA A 238 -10.05 1.59 -2.13
N MET A 239 -11.34 1.90 -1.95
CA MET A 239 -12.41 0.92 -2.15
C MET A 239 -12.69 0.77 -3.65
N VAL A 240 -12.14 -0.28 -4.25
CA VAL A 240 -12.33 -0.62 -5.66
C VAL A 240 -13.69 -1.27 -5.91
N ALA A 241 -14.13 -1.26 -7.18
CA ALA A 241 -15.31 -1.98 -7.63
C ALA A 241 -14.97 -3.46 -7.86
N TYR A 242 -15.83 -4.36 -7.37
CA TYR A 242 -15.75 -5.80 -7.60
C TYR A 242 -16.89 -6.24 -8.52
N ASP A 243 -16.53 -6.74 -9.70
CA ASP A 243 -17.50 -7.22 -10.69
C ASP A 243 -18.10 -8.59 -10.30
N GLN A 244 -19.10 -9.03 -11.07
CA GLN A 244 -19.74 -10.33 -10.87
C GLN A 244 -18.81 -11.52 -11.13
N ALA A 245 -17.73 -11.33 -11.89
CA ALA A 245 -16.75 -12.39 -12.14
C ALA A 245 -15.85 -12.61 -10.92
N THR A 246 -15.61 -11.55 -10.14
CA THR A 246 -14.79 -11.57 -8.93
C THR A 246 -15.62 -12.01 -7.71
N ILE A 247 -16.81 -11.42 -7.55
CA ILE A 247 -17.73 -11.74 -6.45
C ILE A 247 -19.13 -11.94 -7.02
N SER A 248 -19.72 -13.12 -6.86
CA SER A 248 -21.09 -13.39 -7.33
C SER A 248 -22.12 -12.55 -6.56
N ASP A 249 -23.31 -12.32 -7.14
CA ASP A 249 -24.37 -11.57 -6.44
C ASP A 249 -24.87 -12.30 -5.19
N GLU A 250 -24.85 -13.63 -5.21
CA GLU A 250 -25.22 -14.46 -4.05
C GLU A 250 -24.21 -14.28 -2.91
N ASP A 251 -22.92 -14.38 -3.21
CA ASP A 251 -21.85 -14.20 -2.21
C ASP A 251 -21.83 -12.78 -1.66
N LEU A 252 -22.00 -11.78 -2.53
CA LEU A 252 -22.05 -10.38 -2.11
C LEU A 252 -23.22 -10.12 -1.18
N LYS A 253 -24.40 -10.65 -1.51
CA LYS A 253 -25.59 -10.51 -0.66
C LYS A 253 -25.40 -11.20 0.69
N ALA A 254 -24.83 -12.40 0.71
CA ALA A 254 -24.51 -13.10 1.94
C ALA A 254 -23.52 -12.31 2.82
N LEU A 255 -22.47 -11.75 2.21
CA LEU A 255 -21.50 -10.89 2.90
C LEU A 255 -22.16 -9.62 3.47
N ALA A 256 -22.95 -8.93 2.65
CA ALA A 256 -23.63 -7.70 3.05
C ALA A 256 -24.60 -7.92 4.21
N GLN A 257 -25.34 -9.03 4.19
CA GLN A 257 -26.23 -9.44 5.28
C GLN A 257 -25.46 -9.76 6.57
N ALA A 258 -24.36 -10.50 6.46
CA ALA A 258 -23.53 -10.85 7.61
C ALA A 258 -22.97 -9.58 8.30
N LEU A 259 -22.39 -8.65 7.52
CA LEU A 259 -21.87 -7.38 8.04
C LEU A 259 -22.97 -6.49 8.62
N SER A 260 -24.13 -6.43 7.98
CA SER A 260 -25.27 -5.63 8.44
C SER A 260 -25.86 -6.11 9.76
N ALA A 261 -25.71 -7.40 10.09
CA ALA A 261 -26.22 -7.99 11.32
C ALA A 261 -25.27 -7.86 12.52
N MET A 262 -24.01 -7.45 12.26
CA MET A 262 -22.99 -7.29 13.30
C MET A 262 -22.96 -5.87 13.85
N THR A 263 -22.47 -5.75 15.08
CA THR A 263 -22.21 -4.50 15.80
C THR A 263 -20.69 -4.32 16.02
N PRO A 264 -20.23 -3.12 16.42
CA PRO A 264 -18.83 -2.93 16.82
C PRO A 264 -18.34 -3.94 17.88
N HIS A 265 -19.21 -4.32 18.82
CA HIS A 265 -18.87 -5.30 19.85
C HIS A 265 -18.56 -6.68 19.25
N ASP A 266 -19.35 -7.15 18.28
CA ASP A 266 -19.18 -8.47 17.64
C ASP A 266 -17.82 -8.64 16.97
N VAL A 267 -17.19 -7.52 16.60
CA VAL A 267 -15.88 -7.48 15.94
C VAL A 267 -14.74 -7.09 16.91
N GLY A 268 -15.03 -7.06 18.22
CA GLY A 268 -14.08 -6.78 19.28
C GLY A 268 -13.72 -5.31 19.42
N VAL A 269 -14.62 -4.41 19.03
CA VAL A 269 -14.44 -2.96 19.16
C VAL A 269 -15.40 -2.39 20.19
N GLU A 270 -14.83 -1.91 21.29
CA GLU A 270 -15.53 -1.16 22.33
C GLU A 270 -15.27 0.35 22.12
N LEU A 271 -16.32 1.12 21.89
CA LEU A 271 -16.22 2.58 21.80
C LEU A 271 -16.12 3.16 23.22
N SER A 272 -15.21 4.12 23.43
CA SER A 272 -15.11 4.79 24.72
C SER A 272 -16.38 5.61 25.00
N GLN A 273 -16.70 5.80 26.28
CA GLN A 273 -17.88 6.60 26.67
C GLN A 273 -17.85 8.01 26.06
N ALA A 274 -16.67 8.64 26.00
CA ALA A 274 -16.51 9.97 25.41
C ALA A 274 -16.83 9.98 23.90
N VAL A 275 -16.45 8.92 23.17
CA VAL A 275 -16.82 8.77 21.75
C VAL A 275 -18.33 8.59 21.62
N VAL A 276 -18.93 7.70 22.42
CA VAL A 276 -20.38 7.44 22.42
C VAL A 276 -21.19 8.70 22.73
N ASP A 277 -20.78 9.48 23.73
CA ASP A 277 -21.44 10.72 24.12
C ASP A 277 -21.47 11.74 22.97
N HIS A 278 -20.35 11.90 22.25
CA HIS A 278 -20.28 12.81 21.11
C HIS A 278 -21.02 12.28 19.88
N LEU A 279 -21.01 10.97 19.62
CA LEU A 279 -21.83 10.39 18.56
C LEU A 279 -23.32 10.57 18.85
N THR A 280 -23.75 10.40 20.10
CA THR A 280 -25.13 10.64 20.53
C THR A 280 -25.53 12.11 20.35
N GLN A 281 -24.64 13.04 20.70
CA GLN A 281 -24.86 14.48 20.45
C GLN A 281 -24.93 14.81 18.95
N ALA A 282 -24.09 14.16 18.13
CA ALA A 282 -24.15 14.29 16.67
C ALA A 282 -25.49 13.77 16.10
N GLN A 283 -26.03 12.66 16.64
CA GLN A 283 -27.33 12.14 16.24
C GLN A 283 -28.47 13.11 16.57
N ALA A 284 -28.50 13.64 17.79
CA ALA A 284 -29.49 14.64 18.18
C ALA A 284 -29.41 15.93 17.31
N ALA A 285 -28.19 16.37 16.97
CA ALA A 285 -27.98 17.50 16.06
C ALA A 285 -28.46 17.20 14.63
N LEU A 286 -28.25 15.96 14.14
CA LEU A 286 -28.73 15.53 12.83
C LEU A 286 -30.26 15.56 12.77
N GLU A 287 -30.93 15.05 13.81
CA GLU A 287 -32.40 15.07 13.92
C GLU A 287 -32.96 16.50 13.99
N ALA A 288 -32.21 17.43 14.60
CA ALA A 288 -32.54 18.85 14.63
C ALA A 288 -32.21 19.60 13.33
N GLY A 289 -31.54 18.97 12.35
CA GLY A 289 -31.09 19.60 11.12
C GLY A 289 -29.91 20.56 11.28
N ASP A 290 -29.16 20.50 12.37
CA ASP A 290 -28.03 21.38 12.66
C ASP A 290 -26.70 20.79 12.16
N LYS A 291 -26.38 21.06 10.90
CA LYS A 291 -25.13 20.59 10.26
C LYS A 291 -23.86 21.00 11.02
N ALA A 292 -23.82 22.22 11.56
CA ALA A 292 -22.62 22.74 12.23
C ALA A 292 -22.39 22.04 13.57
N ALA A 293 -23.46 21.76 14.31
CA ALA A 293 -23.40 20.96 15.53
C ALA A 293 -23.00 19.51 15.23
N VAL A 294 -23.53 18.88 14.17
CA VAL A 294 -23.10 17.54 13.73
C VAL A 294 -21.59 17.53 13.48
N GLU A 295 -21.08 18.44 12.67
CA GLU A 295 -19.64 18.50 12.34
C GLU A 295 -18.78 18.69 13.60
N THR A 296 -19.23 19.55 14.51
CA THR A 296 -18.56 19.82 15.78
C THR A 296 -18.46 18.56 16.64
N HIS A 297 -19.55 17.82 16.78
CA HIS A 297 -19.57 16.61 17.59
C HIS A 297 -18.81 15.44 16.94
N LEU A 298 -18.83 15.32 15.61
CA LEU A 298 -18.00 14.33 14.92
C LEU A 298 -16.50 14.58 15.09
N LYS A 299 -16.06 15.85 15.03
CA LYS A 299 -14.66 16.22 15.31
C LYS A 299 -14.26 15.91 16.74
N LYS A 300 -15.13 16.20 17.71
CA LYS A 300 -14.88 15.85 19.13
C LYS A 300 -14.85 14.34 19.36
N ALA A 301 -15.70 13.57 18.68
CA ALA A 301 -15.64 12.11 18.71
C ALA A 301 -14.31 11.61 18.14
N GLN A 302 -13.83 12.19 17.03
CA GLN A 302 -12.53 11.87 16.44
C GLN A 302 -11.37 12.17 17.40
N GLU A 303 -11.38 13.33 18.07
CA GLU A 303 -10.39 13.69 19.09
C GLU A 303 -10.42 12.72 20.28
N ALA A 304 -11.61 12.35 20.76
CA ALA A 304 -11.78 11.37 21.85
C ALA A 304 -11.35 9.94 21.47
N ALA A 305 -11.21 9.66 20.16
CA ALA A 305 -10.78 8.37 19.64
C ALA A 305 -9.29 8.30 19.30
N ALA A 306 -8.47 9.29 19.68
CA ALA A 306 -7.04 9.34 19.33
C ALA A 306 -6.25 8.07 19.71
N ASP A 307 -6.63 7.42 20.82
CA ASP A 307 -6.01 6.18 21.30
C ASP A 307 -6.84 4.91 20.98
N ALA A 308 -7.94 5.06 20.23
CA ALA A 308 -8.78 3.93 19.85
C ALA A 308 -8.13 3.09 18.74
N PRO A 309 -8.57 1.84 18.51
CA PRO A 309 -8.10 1.04 17.37
C PRO A 309 -8.22 1.80 16.04
N MET A 310 -7.28 1.58 15.12
CA MET A 310 -7.22 2.28 13.83
C MET A 310 -8.53 2.28 13.06
N GLY A 311 -9.28 1.17 13.10
CA GLY A 311 -10.59 1.08 12.46
C GLY A 311 -11.58 2.12 12.96
N VAL A 312 -11.58 2.44 14.27
CA VAL A 312 -12.43 3.50 14.85
C VAL A 312 -11.97 4.87 14.36
N GLN A 313 -10.66 5.13 14.41
CA GLN A 313 -10.08 6.40 13.99
C GLN A 313 -10.40 6.71 12.52
N VAL A 314 -10.16 5.74 11.63
CA VAL A 314 -10.45 5.85 10.19
C VAL A 314 -11.94 6.00 9.95
N THR A 315 -12.80 5.29 10.68
CA THR A 315 -14.26 5.44 10.55
C THR A 315 -14.71 6.86 10.86
N LEU A 316 -14.27 7.43 11.99
CA LEU A 316 -14.62 8.80 12.39
C LEU A 316 -14.02 9.84 11.44
N GLN A 317 -12.78 9.63 10.96
CA GLN A 317 -12.17 10.48 9.94
C GLN A 317 -13.01 10.52 8.66
N VAL A 318 -13.45 9.35 8.17
CA VAL A 318 -14.28 9.26 6.97
C VAL A 318 -15.65 9.92 7.19
N MET A 319 -16.23 9.84 8.39
CA MET A 319 -17.45 10.57 8.74
C MET A 319 -17.25 12.08 8.67
N VAL A 320 -16.20 12.61 9.28
CA VAL A 320 -15.89 14.06 9.22
C VAL A 320 -15.66 14.52 7.77
N GLN A 321 -14.97 13.73 6.94
CA GLN A 321 -14.75 14.05 5.52
C GLN A 321 -16.06 14.15 4.73
N HIS A 322 -17.01 13.22 4.94
CA HIS A 322 -18.30 13.23 4.25
C HIS A 322 -19.18 14.43 4.59
N MET A 323 -18.89 15.22 5.64
CA MET A 323 -19.63 16.46 5.91
C MET A 323 -19.56 17.47 4.75
N GLN A 324 -18.60 17.31 3.85
CA GLN A 324 -18.45 18.14 2.64
C GLN A 324 -19.30 17.66 1.46
N ASP A 325 -19.86 16.45 1.53
CA ASP A 325 -20.61 15.85 0.42
C ASP A 325 -22.07 16.37 0.38
N PRO A 326 -22.71 16.43 -0.80
CA PRO A 326 -24.09 16.90 -0.94
C PRO A 326 -25.12 16.07 -0.15
N ASP A 327 -24.86 14.77 0.03
CA ASP A 327 -25.71 13.78 0.71
C ASP A 327 -25.15 13.36 2.08
N TRP A 328 -24.39 14.25 2.72
CA TRP A 328 -23.75 14.04 4.01
C TRP A 328 -24.71 13.50 5.08
N ASP A 329 -25.94 14.02 5.13
CA ASP A 329 -26.95 13.70 6.14
C ASP A 329 -27.34 12.22 6.10
N LYS A 330 -27.51 11.66 4.90
CA LYS A 330 -27.82 10.24 4.70
C LYS A 330 -26.66 9.36 5.15
N TYR A 331 -25.44 9.70 4.75
CA TYR A 331 -24.26 8.93 5.11
C TYR A 331 -24.01 8.96 6.62
N ILE A 332 -24.08 10.15 7.23
CA ILE A 332 -23.89 10.32 8.68
C ILE A 332 -24.98 9.61 9.47
N GLY A 333 -26.24 9.74 9.08
CA GLY A 333 -27.34 9.05 9.75
C GLY A 333 -27.18 7.53 9.72
N MET A 334 -26.81 6.97 8.57
CA MET A 334 -26.50 5.53 8.44
C MET A 334 -25.32 5.12 9.34
N ARG A 335 -24.24 5.91 9.38
CA ARG A 335 -23.06 5.60 10.19
C ARG A 335 -23.32 5.72 11.69
N LEU A 336 -24.08 6.72 12.13
CA LEU A 336 -24.48 6.87 13.52
C LEU A 336 -25.32 5.67 13.96
N ALA A 337 -26.30 5.25 13.15
CA ALA A 337 -27.08 4.05 13.43
C ALA A 337 -26.22 2.77 13.51
N ALA A 338 -25.22 2.63 12.64
CA ALA A 338 -24.30 1.49 12.67
C ALA A 338 -23.41 1.45 13.92
N LEU A 339 -22.95 2.62 14.40
CA LEU A 339 -22.02 2.72 15.53
C LEU A 339 -22.71 2.71 16.90
N LEU A 340 -23.88 3.35 17.01
CA LEU A 340 -24.64 3.44 18.25
C LEU A 340 -25.56 2.23 18.45
N GLY A 341 -25.83 1.48 17.38
CA GLY A 341 -26.83 0.43 17.37
C GLY A 341 -28.27 0.97 17.27
N PRO A 342 -29.25 0.06 17.16
CA PRO A 342 -30.67 0.39 17.16
C PRO A 342 -31.19 0.89 18.51
#